data_AF-A0A4R6YHW3-F1
#
_entry.id   AF-A0A4R6YHW3-F1
#
_cell.length_a   1.000
_cell.length_b   1.000
_cell.length_c   1.000
_cell.angle_alpha   90.00
_cell.angle_beta   90.00
_cell.angle_gamma   90.00
#
_symmetry.space_group_name_H-M   'P 1'
#
loop_
_entity.id
_entity.type
_entity.pdbx_description
1 polymer ?
#
loop_
_entity_poly.entity_id
_entity_poly.type
_entity_poly.pdbx_seq_one_letter_code
_entity_poly.pdbx_strand_id
1 'polypeptide(L)'
;MIGACVGKPTTGDQTLTSPEDAGQLNTPTLEHSSRPLTAISLKITSVVIFVAMSSLIKSAGALPAGQVVFFRSFFAMLPILLFLGWKGELRTAFTTRRPLGHLARGFVGVCSMGLTFFALARLPLADAITLNYAQPLMVVVFSSLFLGEPIRIYRWGAVAVGLIGVVIISWPELTLLRSGAAMDDQQVLGVMAALTGAATSAVAAILVRNLVDSERTATIVLWFSLMASIISLGTLPFGWEALDLHQAILLIASGIFGGIAQLFMTAAYRHAEISVVAPFEYTSIILAIVIGYLVFSDLPGIHMLAGGVVVVAAGLFIIFRERQLGLERARARKVTPPQG
;
A
#
# COMPACT_ATOMS: atom_id res chain seq x y z
N MET A 1 -78.17 8.83 56.65
CA MET A 1 -78.45 9.20 55.25
C MET A 1 -77.55 10.37 54.91
N ILE A 2 -76.64 10.41 53.93
CA ILE A 2 -76.02 9.52 52.93
C ILE A 2 -74.78 10.36 52.54
N GLY A 3 -73.55 9.92 52.34
CA GLY A 3 -72.94 8.62 52.10
C GLY A 3 -71.62 8.95 51.40
N ALA A 4 -70.51 8.45 51.92
CA ALA A 4 -69.18 8.63 51.37
C ALA A 4 -69.08 7.96 49.98
N CYS A 5 -68.48 8.65 49.00
CA CYS A 5 -67.98 8.03 47.78
C CYS A 5 -66.46 8.22 47.70
N VAL A 6 -65.78 7.17 48.10
CA VAL A 6 -64.36 6.89 47.88
C VAL A 6 -64.16 6.62 46.39
N GLY A 7 -63.45 7.51 45.69
CA GLY A 7 -62.96 7.28 44.34
C GLY A 7 -61.58 6.63 44.37
N LYS A 8 -61.49 5.38 43.90
CA LYS A 8 -60.23 4.65 43.68
C LYS A 8 -59.34 5.41 42.67
N PRO A 9 -58.00 5.36 42.79
CA PRO A 9 -57.12 5.74 41.71
C PRO A 9 -57.15 4.66 40.62
N THR A 10 -57.58 5.04 39.42
CA THR A 10 -57.37 4.26 38.20
C THR A 10 -55.88 4.25 37.88
N THR A 11 -55.34 3.05 37.77
CA THR A 11 -54.01 2.72 37.28
C THR A 11 -53.65 3.55 36.06
N GLY A 12 -52.59 4.34 36.17
CA GLY A 12 -51.97 5.02 35.05
C GLY A 12 -51.56 3.99 34.02
N ASP A 13 -52.10 4.18 32.82
CA ASP A 13 -51.76 3.45 31.61
C ASP A 13 -50.25 3.58 31.38
N GLN A 14 -49.54 2.47 31.59
CA GLN A 14 -48.17 2.31 31.16
C GLN A 14 -48.20 2.32 29.64
N THR A 15 -47.90 3.46 29.04
CA THR A 15 -47.53 3.51 27.63
C THR A 15 -46.30 2.63 27.45
N LEU A 16 -46.55 1.42 26.98
CA LEU A 16 -45.61 0.43 26.50
C LEU A 16 -44.69 1.13 25.49
N THR A 17 -43.47 1.46 25.92
CA THR A 17 -42.37 1.73 24.99
C THR A 17 -42.15 0.45 24.20
N SER A 18 -42.41 0.50 22.89
CA SER A 18 -42.13 -0.59 21.96
C SER A 18 -40.68 -1.08 22.14
N PRO A 19 -40.41 -2.41 22.10
CA PRO A 19 -39.05 -2.95 22.12
C PRO A 19 -38.18 -2.53 20.92
N GLU A 20 -38.72 -1.83 19.93
CA GLU A 20 -37.99 -1.42 18.71
C GLU A 20 -37.05 -0.21 18.91
N ASP A 21 -37.21 0.59 19.96
CA ASP A 21 -36.37 1.79 20.19
C ASP A 21 -35.08 1.51 20.98
N ALA A 22 -34.81 0.27 21.37
CA ALA A 22 -33.62 -0.12 22.15
C ALA A 22 -32.40 -0.53 21.28
N GLY A 23 -32.46 -0.33 19.96
CA GLY A 23 -31.53 -0.93 18.99
C GLY A 23 -30.54 0.00 18.28
N GLN A 24 -30.53 1.31 18.53
CA GLN A 24 -29.53 2.22 17.94
C GLN A 24 -28.42 2.54 18.94
N LEU A 25 -27.62 1.52 19.27
CA LEU A 25 -26.27 1.76 19.76
C LEU A 25 -25.49 2.45 18.63
N ASN A 26 -25.37 3.78 18.76
CA ASN A 26 -24.42 4.60 18.03
C ASN A 26 -23.03 3.97 18.18
N THR A 27 -22.68 3.06 17.28
CA THR A 27 -21.29 2.68 17.08
C THR A 27 -20.62 3.97 16.64
N PRO A 28 -19.59 4.47 17.36
CA PRO A 28 -18.85 5.62 16.88
C PRO A 28 -18.19 5.18 15.57
N THR A 29 -18.83 5.48 14.45
CA THR A 29 -18.16 5.55 13.16
C THR A 29 -17.04 6.53 13.38
N LEU A 30 -15.80 6.05 13.33
CA LEU A 30 -14.62 6.90 13.45
C LEU A 30 -14.69 7.92 12.31
N GLU A 31 -15.31 9.08 12.55
CA GLU A 31 -15.34 10.17 11.59
C GLU A 31 -13.90 10.54 11.29
N HIS A 32 -13.45 10.13 10.10
CA HIS A 32 -12.13 10.48 9.61
C HIS A 32 -12.13 11.98 9.34
N SER A 33 -11.68 12.75 10.34
CA SER A 33 -11.15 14.08 10.11
C SER A 33 -10.03 13.94 9.09
N SER A 34 -10.35 14.16 7.82
CA SER A 34 -9.39 14.10 6.73
C SER A 34 -8.34 15.17 7.03
N ARG A 35 -7.09 14.75 7.21
CA ARG A 35 -5.94 15.64 7.47
C ARG A 35 -4.94 15.48 6.33
N PRO A 36 -5.20 16.09 5.15
CA PRO A 36 -4.40 15.86 3.95
C PRO A 36 -2.92 16.16 4.16
N LEU A 37 -2.59 17.25 4.85
CA LEU A 37 -1.19 17.62 5.13
C LEU A 37 -0.45 16.57 5.96
N THR A 38 -1.12 16.00 6.96
CA THR A 38 -0.57 14.89 7.76
C THR A 38 -0.37 13.64 6.90
N ALA A 39 -1.34 13.29 6.06
CA ALA A 39 -1.21 12.13 5.17
C ALA A 39 -0.05 12.30 4.18
N ILE A 40 0.11 13.50 3.62
CA ILE A 40 1.19 13.84 2.68
C ILE A 40 2.56 13.75 3.36
N SER A 41 2.72 14.35 4.55
CA SER A 41 3.99 14.31 5.28
C SER A 41 4.37 12.87 5.68
N LEU A 42 3.41 12.08 6.17
CA LEU A 42 3.62 10.66 6.48
C LEU A 42 4.01 9.89 5.21
N LYS A 43 3.37 10.16 4.06
CA LYS A 43 3.69 9.48 2.79
C LYS A 43 5.10 9.82 2.33
N ILE A 44 5.49 11.10 2.27
CA ILE A 44 6.84 11.51 1.85
C ILE A 44 7.90 10.87 2.75
N THR A 45 7.68 10.91 4.08
CA THR A 45 8.58 10.25 5.04
C THR A 45 8.67 8.74 4.77
N SER A 46 7.54 8.07 4.53
CA SER A 46 7.55 6.64 4.18
C SER A 46 8.37 6.36 2.92
N VAL A 47 8.23 7.21 1.89
CA VAL A 47 8.90 7.07 0.59
C VAL A 47 10.40 7.21 0.76
N VAL A 48 10.88 8.23 1.47
CA VAL A 48 12.31 8.42 1.74
C VAL A 48 12.90 7.19 2.44
N ILE A 49 12.21 6.68 3.47
CA ILE A 49 12.68 5.52 4.24
C ILE A 49 12.61 4.24 3.39
N PHE A 50 11.60 4.08 2.53
CA PHE A 50 11.52 2.95 1.60
C PHE A 50 12.66 2.94 0.58
N VAL A 51 13.04 4.10 0.03
CA VAL A 51 14.18 4.17 -0.90
C VAL A 51 15.47 3.83 -0.18
N ALA A 52 15.67 4.32 1.05
CA ALA A 52 16.81 3.94 1.87
C ALA A 52 16.83 2.41 2.15
N MET A 53 15.69 1.82 2.52
CA MET A 53 15.53 0.36 2.67
C MET A 53 15.92 -0.39 1.39
N SER A 54 15.36 -0.01 0.25
CA SER A 54 15.66 -0.66 -1.04
C SER A 54 17.13 -0.54 -1.41
N SER A 55 17.76 0.59 -1.07
CA SER A 55 19.19 0.79 -1.29
C SER A 55 20.02 -0.16 -0.43
N LEU A 56 19.68 -0.32 0.86
CA LEU A 56 20.34 -1.29 1.74
C LEU A 56 20.20 -2.73 1.23
N ILE A 57 19.01 -3.10 0.75
CA ILE A 57 18.76 -4.42 0.15
C ILE A 57 19.64 -4.62 -1.09
N LYS A 58 19.68 -3.64 -1.99
CA LYS A 58 20.50 -3.70 -3.20
C LYS A 58 22.00 -3.77 -2.87
N SER A 59 22.46 -3.05 -1.85
CA SER A 59 23.85 -3.11 -1.37
C SER A 59 24.23 -4.45 -0.74
N ALA A 60 23.26 -5.25 -0.25
CA ALA A 60 23.52 -6.59 0.28
C ALA A 60 23.86 -7.63 -0.81
N GLY A 61 23.66 -7.28 -2.09
CA GLY A 61 23.95 -8.13 -3.23
C GLY A 61 22.78 -9.00 -3.67
N ALA A 62 23.06 -9.96 -4.55
CA ALA A 62 22.06 -10.79 -5.21
C ALA A 62 21.62 -11.99 -4.34
N LEU A 63 21.07 -11.70 -3.16
CA LEU A 63 20.57 -12.73 -2.26
C LEU A 63 19.22 -13.30 -2.70
N PRO A 64 18.91 -14.57 -2.36
CA PRO A 64 17.60 -15.16 -2.62
C PRO A 64 16.45 -14.29 -2.09
N ALA A 65 15.43 -14.05 -2.91
CA ALA A 65 14.35 -13.12 -2.56
C ALA A 65 13.61 -13.52 -1.27
N GLY A 66 13.42 -14.82 -1.04
CA GLY A 66 12.81 -15.33 0.18
C GLY A 66 13.64 -15.02 1.44
N GLN A 67 14.97 -15.09 1.35
CA GLN A 67 15.88 -14.71 2.44
C GLN A 67 15.76 -13.21 2.75
N VAL A 68 15.79 -12.35 1.73
CA VAL A 68 15.63 -10.91 1.90
C VAL A 68 14.27 -10.57 2.52
N VAL A 69 13.18 -11.19 2.04
CA VAL A 69 11.82 -11.02 2.57
C VAL A 69 11.76 -11.40 4.05
N PHE A 70 12.43 -12.48 4.46
CA PHE A 70 12.48 -12.91 5.85
C PHE A 70 13.17 -11.87 6.73
N PHE A 71 14.41 -11.50 6.44
CA PHE A 71 15.14 -10.54 7.27
C PHE A 71 14.42 -9.19 7.31
N ARG A 72 13.97 -8.69 6.16
CA ARG A 72 13.20 -7.44 6.09
C ARG A 72 11.97 -7.49 6.98
N SER A 73 11.20 -8.58 6.95
CA SER A 73 9.92 -8.66 7.67
C SER A 73 10.10 -9.00 9.14
N PHE A 74 11.09 -9.83 9.46
CA PHE A 74 11.36 -10.24 10.82
C PHE A 74 11.83 -9.05 11.64
N PHE A 75 12.84 -8.32 11.13
CA PHE A 75 13.36 -7.13 11.81
C PHE A 75 12.43 -5.91 11.71
N ALA A 76 11.50 -5.87 10.75
CA ALA A 76 10.42 -4.88 10.74
C ALA A 76 9.50 -4.95 11.96
N MET A 77 9.39 -6.11 12.63
CA MET A 77 8.59 -6.24 13.86
C MET A 77 9.15 -5.41 15.02
N LEU A 78 10.46 -5.20 15.09
CA LEU A 78 11.10 -4.45 16.18
C LEU A 78 10.56 -3.02 16.34
N PRO A 79 10.61 -2.13 15.32
CA PRO A 79 10.07 -0.79 15.46
C PRO A 79 8.55 -0.78 15.70
N ILE A 80 7.81 -1.78 15.18
CA ILE A 80 6.36 -1.89 15.40
C ILE A 80 6.06 -2.21 16.86
N LEU A 81 6.73 -3.22 17.43
CA LEU A 81 6.55 -3.63 18.82
C LEU A 81 7.03 -2.54 19.79
N LEU A 82 8.13 -1.84 19.48
CA LEU A 82 8.59 -0.69 20.27
C LEU A 82 7.56 0.44 20.26
N PHE A 83 7.02 0.79 19.09
CA PHE A 83 5.96 1.80 18.97
C PHE A 83 4.71 1.41 19.78
N LEU A 84 4.31 0.13 19.70
CA LEU A 84 3.14 -0.37 20.40
C LEU A 84 3.35 -0.46 21.92
N GLY A 85 4.57 -0.81 22.36
CA GLY A 85 4.99 -0.80 23.76
C GLY A 85 4.98 0.61 24.33
N TRP A 86 5.51 1.59 23.58
CA TRP A 86 5.47 3.01 23.97
C TRP A 86 4.05 3.56 24.12
N LYS A 87 3.09 3.03 23.33
CA LYS A 87 1.66 3.35 23.46
C LYS A 87 0.93 2.55 24.54
N GLY A 88 1.57 1.57 25.18
CA GLY A 88 0.93 0.67 26.14
C GLY A 88 -0.08 -0.30 25.51
N GLU A 89 -0.03 -0.51 24.20
CA GLU A 89 -1.03 -1.27 23.43
C GLU A 89 -0.61 -2.72 23.12
N LEU A 90 0.56 -3.16 23.63
CA LEU A 90 1.20 -4.43 23.29
C LEU A 90 0.31 -5.66 23.56
N ARG A 91 -0.50 -5.62 24.62
CA ARG A 91 -1.44 -6.71 24.96
C ARG A 91 -2.51 -6.94 23.89
N THR A 92 -2.84 -5.92 23.12
CA THR A 92 -3.87 -5.96 22.06
C THR A 92 -3.28 -5.99 20.66
N ALA A 93 -1.96 -6.22 20.53
CA ALA A 93 -1.23 -6.11 19.26
C ALA A 93 -1.83 -6.94 18.14
N PHE A 94 -2.19 -8.18 18.45
CA PHE A 94 -2.73 -9.16 17.51
C PHE A 94 -4.26 -9.26 17.52
N THR A 95 -4.94 -8.51 18.39
CA THR A 95 -6.40 -8.54 18.47
C THR A 95 -7.00 -7.95 17.21
N THR A 96 -7.75 -8.75 16.46
CA THR A 96 -8.39 -8.37 15.21
C THR A 96 -9.79 -8.95 15.09
N ARG A 97 -10.71 -8.22 14.45
CA ARG A 97 -12.03 -8.75 14.06
C ARG A 97 -12.06 -9.22 12.60
N ARG A 98 -10.97 -9.01 11.85
CA ARG A 98 -10.86 -9.34 10.41
C ARG A 98 -9.65 -10.23 10.10
N PRO A 99 -9.52 -11.42 10.73
CA PRO A 99 -8.36 -12.30 10.51
C PRO A 99 -8.20 -12.69 9.03
N LEU A 100 -9.30 -12.98 8.32
CA LEU A 100 -9.24 -13.30 6.88
C LEU A 100 -8.71 -12.15 6.02
N GLY A 101 -9.02 -10.90 6.39
CA GLY A 101 -8.50 -9.71 5.71
C GLY A 101 -6.99 -9.57 5.89
N HIS A 102 -6.49 -9.81 7.11
CA HIS A 102 -5.05 -9.86 7.39
C HIS A 102 -4.36 -11.00 6.66
N LEU A 103 -4.97 -12.19 6.60
CA LEU A 103 -4.41 -13.33 5.87
C LEU A 103 -4.31 -13.04 4.36
N ALA A 104 -5.37 -12.53 3.74
CA ALA A 104 -5.38 -12.16 2.33
C ALA A 104 -4.34 -11.07 2.05
N ARG A 105 -4.31 -10.00 2.86
CA ARG A 105 -3.31 -8.93 2.72
C ARG A 105 -1.89 -9.45 2.94
N GLY A 106 -1.70 -10.32 3.92
CA GLY A 106 -0.41 -10.93 4.25
C GLY A 106 0.11 -11.71 3.07
N PHE A 107 -0.65 -12.68 2.57
CA PHE A 107 -0.25 -13.53 1.46
C PHE A 107 0.03 -12.73 0.17
N VAL A 108 -0.93 -11.92 -0.29
CA VAL A 108 -0.78 -11.11 -1.52
C VAL A 108 0.41 -10.15 -1.40
N GLY A 109 0.56 -9.51 -0.23
CA GLY A 109 1.68 -8.60 0.01
C GLY A 109 3.03 -9.28 0.05
N VAL A 110 3.11 -10.52 0.54
CA VAL A 110 4.36 -11.29 0.54
C VAL A 110 4.77 -11.69 -0.86
N CYS A 111 3.82 -12.15 -1.68
CA CYS A 111 4.08 -12.44 -3.09
C CYS A 111 4.56 -11.18 -3.83
N SER A 112 3.87 -10.05 -3.63
CA SER A 112 4.28 -8.77 -4.22
C SER A 112 5.68 -8.32 -3.78
N MET A 113 5.99 -8.43 -2.48
CA MET A 113 7.29 -8.04 -1.94
C MET A 113 8.41 -8.96 -2.42
N GLY A 114 8.17 -10.28 -2.49
CA GLY A 114 9.13 -11.23 -3.05
C GLY A 114 9.46 -10.93 -4.51
N LEU A 115 8.45 -10.67 -5.34
CA LEU A 115 8.64 -10.26 -6.74
C LEU A 115 9.38 -8.92 -6.85
N THR A 116 9.06 -7.96 -5.99
CA THR A 116 9.72 -6.64 -5.97
C THR A 116 11.20 -6.75 -5.61
N PHE A 117 11.54 -7.53 -4.59
CA PHE A 117 12.95 -7.72 -4.20
C PHE A 117 13.71 -8.60 -5.18
N PHE A 118 13.04 -9.58 -5.79
CA PHE A 118 13.62 -10.35 -6.89
C PHE A 118 13.99 -9.45 -8.08
N ALA A 119 13.12 -8.49 -8.43
CA ALA A 119 13.41 -7.49 -9.45
C ALA A 119 14.52 -6.52 -9.04
N LEU A 120 14.49 -6.04 -7.79
CA LEU A 120 15.49 -5.12 -7.25
C LEU A 120 16.92 -5.70 -7.27
N ALA A 121 17.06 -7.01 -7.06
CA ALA A 121 18.35 -7.70 -7.13
C ALA A 121 18.91 -7.80 -8.56
N ARG A 122 18.09 -7.57 -9.60
CA ARG A 122 18.42 -7.80 -11.01
C ARG A 122 18.42 -6.54 -11.86
N LEU A 123 17.79 -5.49 -11.39
CA LEU A 123 17.64 -4.23 -12.11
C LEU A 123 18.40 -3.11 -11.41
N PRO A 124 18.85 -2.08 -12.16
CA PRO A 124 19.24 -0.80 -11.58
C PRO A 124 18.16 -0.27 -10.63
N LEU A 125 18.58 0.41 -9.54
CA LEU A 125 17.65 0.86 -8.48
C LEU A 125 16.51 1.72 -9.06
N ALA A 126 16.86 2.64 -9.95
CA ALA A 126 15.92 3.54 -10.58
C ALA A 126 14.94 2.80 -11.50
N ASP A 127 15.38 1.78 -12.24
CA ASP A 127 14.53 0.99 -13.12
C ASP A 127 13.52 0.16 -12.32
N ALA A 128 13.97 -0.52 -11.26
CA ALA A 128 13.11 -1.30 -10.38
C ALA A 128 12.01 -0.44 -9.74
N ILE A 129 12.36 0.75 -9.25
CA ILE A 129 11.41 1.68 -8.65
C ILE A 129 10.47 2.25 -9.72
N THR A 130 10.99 2.60 -10.90
CA THR A 130 10.19 3.22 -11.96
C THR A 130 9.17 2.25 -12.55
N LEU A 131 9.56 0.98 -12.78
CA LEU A 131 8.64 -0.07 -13.24
C LEU A 131 7.52 -0.36 -12.23
N ASN A 132 7.79 -0.21 -10.94
CA ASN A 132 6.76 -0.41 -9.91
C ASN A 132 5.64 0.65 -9.98
N TYR A 133 5.83 1.79 -10.66
CA TYR A 133 4.72 2.73 -10.93
C TYR A 133 3.71 2.22 -11.95
N ALA A 134 3.88 1.02 -12.49
CA ALA A 134 2.76 0.29 -13.08
C ALA A 134 1.65 0.02 -12.04
N GLN A 135 1.98 -0.09 -10.74
CA GLN A 135 1.05 -0.37 -9.65
C GLN A 135 -0.16 0.60 -9.63
N PRO A 136 -0.02 1.94 -9.56
CA PRO A 136 -1.16 2.84 -9.54
C PRO A 136 -2.06 2.70 -10.79
N LEU A 137 -1.50 2.37 -11.96
CA LEU A 137 -2.28 2.08 -13.17
C LEU A 137 -3.09 0.78 -13.00
N MET A 138 -2.45 -0.26 -12.45
CA MET A 138 -3.10 -1.54 -12.11
C MET A 138 -4.18 -1.38 -11.05
N VAL A 139 -4.01 -0.49 -10.08
CA VAL A 139 -5.05 -0.17 -9.07
C VAL A 139 -6.31 0.32 -9.78
N VAL A 140 -6.20 1.22 -10.76
CA VAL A 140 -7.38 1.72 -11.50
C VAL A 140 -8.13 0.59 -12.21
N VAL A 141 -7.40 -0.32 -12.86
CA VAL A 141 -7.98 -1.48 -13.56
C VAL A 141 -8.63 -2.45 -12.58
N PHE A 142 -7.92 -2.87 -11.54
CA PHE A 142 -8.41 -3.86 -10.59
C PHE A 142 -9.52 -3.34 -9.69
N SER A 143 -9.46 -2.06 -9.28
CA SER A 143 -10.57 -1.46 -8.54
C SER A 143 -11.87 -1.53 -9.34
N SER A 144 -11.86 -1.27 -10.65
CA SER A 144 -13.09 -1.43 -11.44
C SER A 144 -13.58 -2.86 -11.57
N LEU A 145 -12.65 -3.82 -11.67
CA LEU A 145 -13.00 -5.23 -11.86
C LEU A 145 -13.63 -5.80 -10.58
N PHE A 146 -13.11 -5.41 -9.42
CA PHE A 146 -13.61 -5.86 -8.13
C PHE A 146 -14.83 -5.07 -7.63
N LEU A 147 -14.93 -3.76 -7.92
CA LEU A 147 -16.05 -2.93 -7.47
C LEU A 147 -17.21 -2.89 -8.47
N GLY A 148 -17.02 -3.33 -9.72
CA GLY A 148 -18.06 -3.33 -10.75
C GLY A 148 -18.49 -1.93 -11.21
N GLU A 149 -17.78 -0.86 -10.80
CA GLU A 149 -18.11 0.50 -11.19
C GLU A 149 -17.63 0.81 -12.61
N PRO A 150 -18.48 1.44 -13.46
CA PRO A 150 -18.09 1.80 -14.81
C PRO A 150 -16.95 2.82 -14.80
N ILE A 151 -15.82 2.46 -15.43
CA ILE A 151 -14.68 3.36 -15.55
C ILE A 151 -14.97 4.44 -16.58
N ARG A 152 -14.71 5.69 -16.21
CA ARG A 152 -14.77 6.83 -17.13
C ARG A 152 -13.68 6.73 -18.21
N ILE A 153 -14.01 7.05 -19.46
CA ILE A 153 -13.12 6.91 -20.63
C ILE A 153 -11.71 7.51 -20.43
N TYR A 154 -11.59 8.64 -19.73
CA TYR A 154 -10.30 9.28 -19.50
C TYR A 154 -9.36 8.47 -18.60
N ARG A 155 -9.90 7.64 -17.67
CA ARG A 155 -9.09 6.75 -16.83
C ARG A 155 -8.50 5.62 -17.69
N TRP A 156 -9.28 5.04 -18.60
CA TRP A 156 -8.80 4.04 -19.56
C TRP A 156 -7.71 4.61 -20.47
N GLY A 157 -7.93 5.80 -21.03
CA GLY A 157 -6.93 6.47 -21.87
C GLY A 157 -5.62 6.70 -21.11
N ALA A 158 -5.70 7.18 -19.87
CA ALA A 158 -4.51 7.42 -19.05
C ALA A 158 -3.79 6.12 -18.66
N VAL A 159 -4.53 5.06 -18.34
CA VAL A 159 -3.94 3.73 -18.09
C VAL A 159 -3.21 3.24 -19.33
N ALA A 160 -3.82 3.32 -20.52
CA ALA A 160 -3.18 2.91 -21.77
C ALA A 160 -1.88 3.70 -22.04
N VAL A 161 -1.92 5.03 -21.88
CA VAL A 161 -0.71 5.88 -22.02
C VAL A 161 0.35 5.53 -21.00
N GLY A 162 -0.03 5.32 -19.73
CA GLY A 162 0.90 4.91 -18.69
C GLY A 162 1.54 3.56 -18.99
N LEU A 163 0.78 2.59 -19.51
CA LEU A 163 1.31 1.28 -19.93
C LEU A 163 2.26 1.39 -21.11
N ILE A 164 2.06 2.34 -22.04
CA ILE A 164 3.07 2.65 -23.06
C ILE A 164 4.37 3.12 -22.41
N GLY A 165 4.29 3.99 -21.40
CA GLY A 165 5.46 4.40 -20.61
C GLY A 165 6.19 3.21 -19.97
N VAL A 166 5.45 2.26 -19.41
CA VAL A 166 6.00 1.02 -18.86
C VAL A 166 6.74 0.21 -19.94
N VAL A 167 6.14 0.06 -21.13
CA VAL A 167 6.79 -0.63 -22.25
C VAL A 167 8.07 0.09 -22.70
N ILE A 168 8.09 1.43 -22.69
CA ILE A 168 9.30 2.21 -23.02
C ILE A 168 10.40 1.93 -22.01
N ILE A 169 10.10 1.91 -20.70
CA ILE A 169 11.09 1.61 -19.65
C ILE A 169 11.68 0.20 -19.86
N SER A 170 10.80 -0.77 -20.11
CA SER A 170 11.18 -2.17 -20.32
C SER A 170 11.84 -2.46 -21.68
N TRP A 171 11.80 -1.51 -22.62
CA TRP A 171 12.18 -1.72 -24.01
C TRP A 171 13.57 -2.35 -24.21
N PRO A 172 14.64 -1.88 -23.54
CA PRO A 172 15.98 -2.47 -23.71
C PRO A 172 15.97 -3.98 -23.47
N GLU A 173 15.36 -4.41 -22.36
CA GLU A 173 15.27 -5.83 -21.97
C GLU A 173 14.32 -6.62 -22.89
N LEU A 174 13.21 -6.02 -23.31
CA LEU A 174 12.25 -6.67 -24.21
C LEU A 174 12.82 -6.89 -25.62
N THR A 175 13.82 -6.11 -26.05
CA THR A 175 14.49 -6.38 -27.34
C THR A 175 15.35 -7.64 -27.28
N LEU A 176 15.85 -8.02 -26.09
CA LEU A 176 16.58 -9.27 -25.86
C LEU A 176 15.64 -10.49 -25.90
N LEU A 177 14.33 -10.33 -25.63
CA LEU A 177 13.32 -11.38 -25.88
C LEU A 177 13.30 -11.88 -27.32
N ARG A 178 13.70 -11.04 -28.29
CA ARG A 178 13.72 -11.41 -29.71
C ARG A 178 14.93 -12.25 -30.11
N SER A 179 15.99 -12.30 -29.30
CA SER A 179 17.22 -13.04 -29.62
C SER A 179 17.19 -14.51 -29.17
N GLY A 180 16.11 -14.98 -28.54
CA GLY A 180 15.96 -16.37 -28.09
C GLY A 180 16.74 -16.74 -26.82
N ALA A 181 17.59 -15.85 -26.31
CA ALA A 181 18.41 -16.05 -25.09
C ALA A 181 17.75 -15.50 -23.81
N ALA A 182 16.48 -15.12 -23.88
CA ALA A 182 15.92 -14.18 -22.92
C ALA A 182 15.43 -14.76 -21.60
N MET A 183 15.28 -16.08 -21.51
CA MET A 183 14.99 -16.77 -20.25
C MET A 183 16.27 -16.94 -19.39
N ASP A 184 17.45 -16.82 -19.99
CA ASP A 184 18.74 -16.83 -19.28
C ASP A 184 19.16 -15.43 -18.81
N ASP A 185 18.49 -14.38 -19.29
CA ASP A 185 18.80 -13.01 -18.91
C ASP A 185 18.14 -12.61 -17.58
N GLN A 186 18.97 -12.35 -16.58
CA GLN A 186 18.54 -11.92 -15.25
C GLN A 186 17.74 -10.60 -15.31
N GLN A 187 18.04 -9.69 -16.23
CA GLN A 187 17.36 -8.39 -16.31
C GLN A 187 15.93 -8.53 -16.84
N VAL A 188 15.71 -9.38 -17.85
CA VAL A 188 14.37 -9.70 -18.37
C VAL A 188 13.49 -10.30 -17.27
N LEU A 189 14.02 -11.27 -16.50
CA LEU A 189 13.33 -11.84 -15.36
C LEU A 189 13.02 -10.77 -14.30
N GLY A 190 13.93 -9.82 -14.09
CA GLY A 190 13.74 -8.66 -13.22
C GLY A 190 12.55 -7.80 -13.66
N VAL A 191 12.44 -7.47 -14.95
CA VAL A 191 11.32 -6.70 -15.50
C VAL A 191 10.00 -7.44 -15.32
N MET A 192 9.94 -8.73 -15.67
CA MET A 192 8.73 -9.54 -15.52
C MET A 192 8.29 -9.62 -14.05
N ALA A 193 9.24 -9.78 -13.14
CA ALA A 193 8.98 -9.77 -11.70
C ALA A 193 8.52 -8.39 -11.22
N ALA A 194 9.09 -7.28 -11.72
CA ALA A 194 8.67 -5.94 -11.35
C ALA A 194 7.21 -5.67 -11.76
N LEU A 195 6.83 -6.04 -12.99
CA LEU A 195 5.46 -5.83 -13.50
C LEU A 195 4.44 -6.71 -12.78
N THR A 196 4.76 -7.99 -12.58
CA THR A 196 3.90 -8.92 -11.82
C THR A 196 3.80 -8.47 -10.35
N GLY A 197 4.91 -8.01 -9.78
CA GLY A 197 5.00 -7.46 -8.44
C GLY A 197 4.15 -6.19 -8.27
N ALA A 198 4.15 -5.30 -9.27
CA ALA A 198 3.35 -4.08 -9.30
C ALA A 198 1.85 -4.38 -9.41
N ALA A 199 1.45 -5.33 -10.25
CA ALA A 199 0.06 -5.80 -10.32
C ALA A 199 -0.39 -6.42 -8.98
N THR A 200 0.43 -7.29 -8.40
CA THR A 200 0.13 -7.90 -7.09
C THR A 200 0.10 -6.85 -5.97
N SER A 201 0.98 -5.85 -6.03
CA SER A 201 1.03 -4.71 -5.11
C SER A 201 -0.24 -3.86 -5.18
N ALA A 202 -0.83 -3.70 -6.37
CA ALA A 202 -2.09 -2.98 -6.53
C ALA A 202 -3.23 -3.65 -5.75
N VAL A 203 -3.33 -4.98 -5.81
CA VAL A 203 -4.29 -5.75 -5.00
C VAL A 203 -3.97 -5.59 -3.51
N ALA A 204 -2.70 -5.70 -3.12
CA ALA A 204 -2.29 -5.49 -1.73
C ALA A 204 -2.66 -4.10 -1.21
N ALA A 205 -2.49 -3.04 -2.01
CA ALA A 205 -2.84 -1.67 -1.64
C ALA A 205 -4.35 -1.50 -1.39
N ILE A 206 -5.19 -2.10 -2.24
CA ILE A 206 -6.66 -2.13 -2.05
C ILE A 206 -7.01 -2.84 -0.74
N LEU A 207 -6.38 -3.98 -0.44
CA LEU A 207 -6.60 -4.72 0.82
C LEU A 207 -6.16 -3.91 2.05
N VAL A 208 -5.03 -3.19 2.00
CA VAL A 208 -4.65 -2.27 3.09
C VAL A 208 -5.72 -1.21 3.29
N ARG A 209 -6.20 -0.59 2.21
CA ARG A 209 -7.21 0.46 2.28
C ARG A 209 -8.48 -0.04 2.96
N ASN A 210 -8.92 -1.25 2.65
CA ASN A 210 -10.08 -1.84 3.30
C ASN A 210 -9.85 -2.15 4.80
N LEU A 211 -8.63 -2.56 5.17
CA LEU A 211 -8.30 -2.87 6.56
C LEU A 211 -8.15 -1.62 7.43
N VAL A 212 -7.59 -0.52 6.91
CA VAL A 212 -7.38 0.70 7.72
C VAL A 212 -8.68 1.32 8.22
N ASP A 213 -9.82 1.04 7.59
CA ASP A 213 -11.12 1.54 8.02
C ASP A 213 -11.57 0.96 9.37
N SER A 214 -11.12 -0.25 9.74
CA SER A 214 -11.57 -0.93 10.97
C SER A 214 -10.45 -1.42 11.89
N GLU A 215 -9.25 -1.65 11.37
CA GLU A 215 -8.13 -2.23 12.10
C GLU A 215 -7.10 -1.15 12.42
N ARG A 216 -6.33 -1.29 13.52
CA ARG A 216 -5.26 -0.33 13.87
C ARG A 216 -4.10 -0.46 12.87
N THR A 217 -3.48 0.68 12.55
CA THR A 217 -2.30 0.73 11.65
C THR A 217 -1.21 -0.25 12.09
N ALA A 218 -0.79 -0.21 13.35
CA ALA A 218 0.27 -1.08 13.85
C ALA A 218 -0.10 -2.59 13.77
N THR A 219 -1.36 -2.94 14.03
CA THR A 219 -1.86 -4.32 13.90
C THR A 219 -1.79 -4.83 12.46
N ILE A 220 -2.21 -4.02 11.48
CA ILE A 220 -2.11 -4.36 10.04
C ILE A 220 -0.66 -4.65 9.65
N VAL A 221 0.26 -3.76 10.08
CA VAL A 221 1.67 -3.91 9.75
C VAL A 221 2.29 -5.10 10.46
N LEU A 222 1.95 -5.33 11.73
CA LEU A 222 2.47 -6.46 12.52
C LEU A 222 2.03 -7.81 11.93
N TRP A 223 0.75 -7.96 11.58
CA TRP A 223 0.24 -9.16 10.92
C TRP A 223 0.94 -9.42 9.59
N PHE A 224 1.10 -8.38 8.77
CA PHE A 224 1.84 -8.49 7.51
C PHE A 224 3.28 -8.93 7.74
N SER A 225 4.01 -8.30 8.67
CA SER A 225 5.40 -8.63 8.98
C SER A 225 5.55 -10.05 9.53
N LEU A 226 4.64 -10.49 10.40
CA LEU A 226 4.65 -11.84 10.95
C LEU A 226 4.41 -12.88 9.85
N MET A 227 3.35 -12.70 9.05
CA MET A 227 3.05 -13.62 7.94
C MET A 227 4.17 -13.66 6.91
N ALA A 228 4.74 -12.49 6.58
CA ALA A 228 5.85 -12.40 5.67
C ALA A 228 7.07 -13.14 6.18
N SER A 229 7.38 -13.02 7.47
CA SER A 229 8.46 -13.78 8.11
C SER A 229 8.20 -15.28 8.04
N ILE A 230 7.00 -15.75 8.38
CA ILE A 230 6.67 -17.18 8.39
C ILE A 230 6.70 -17.78 6.98
N ILE A 231 6.02 -17.15 6.02
CA ILE A 231 5.92 -17.64 4.63
C ILE A 231 7.31 -17.66 3.98
N SER A 232 8.11 -16.61 4.19
CA SER A 232 9.44 -16.54 3.61
C SER A 232 10.44 -17.46 4.29
N LEU A 233 10.32 -17.73 5.60
CA LEU A 233 11.12 -18.76 6.26
C LEU A 233 10.89 -20.15 5.63
N GLY A 234 9.68 -20.41 5.12
CA GLY A 234 9.40 -21.61 4.33
C GLY A 234 10.22 -21.73 3.04
N THR A 235 10.89 -20.66 2.60
CA THR A 235 11.81 -20.69 1.45
C THR A 235 13.25 -21.09 1.81
N LEU A 236 13.56 -21.28 3.09
CA LEU A 236 14.88 -21.70 3.58
C LEU A 236 15.48 -22.92 2.83
N PRO A 237 14.73 -24.00 2.55
CA PRO A 237 15.30 -25.16 1.84
C PRO A 237 15.57 -24.91 0.35
N PHE A 238 15.17 -23.75 -0.20
CA PHE A 238 15.33 -23.40 -1.61
C PHE A 238 16.57 -22.54 -1.88
N GLY A 239 17.62 -22.70 -1.07
CA GLY A 239 18.95 -22.17 -1.37
C GLY A 239 19.27 -20.83 -0.71
N TRP A 240 18.91 -20.64 0.57
CA TRP A 240 19.43 -19.51 1.33
C TRP A 240 20.96 -19.58 1.45
N GLU A 241 21.60 -18.44 1.34
CA GLU A 241 23.05 -18.31 1.42
C GLU A 241 23.49 -17.90 2.84
N ALA A 242 24.69 -18.31 3.24
CA ALA A 242 25.29 -17.84 4.47
C ALA A 242 25.62 -16.34 4.32
N LEU A 243 25.11 -15.51 5.23
CA LEU A 243 25.37 -14.08 5.22
C LEU A 243 26.71 -13.78 5.88
N ASP A 244 27.51 -12.93 5.25
CA ASP A 244 28.58 -12.26 5.97
C ASP A 244 28.03 -11.20 6.95
N LEU A 245 28.89 -10.68 7.82
CA LEU A 245 28.50 -9.69 8.81
C LEU A 245 27.95 -8.40 8.18
N HIS A 246 28.51 -7.97 7.03
CA HIS A 246 28.10 -6.76 6.34
C HIS A 246 26.69 -6.92 5.75
N GLN A 247 26.44 -8.00 5.03
CA GLN A 247 25.12 -8.36 4.50
C GLN A 247 24.08 -8.50 5.61
N ALA A 248 24.44 -9.13 6.73
CA ALA A 248 23.55 -9.25 7.89
C ALA A 248 23.18 -7.88 8.46
N ILE A 249 24.14 -6.96 8.63
CA ILE A 249 23.89 -5.59 9.10
C ILE A 249 22.96 -4.84 8.13
N LEU A 250 23.24 -4.92 6.82
CA LEU A 250 22.41 -4.28 5.79
C LEU A 250 20.97 -4.81 5.80
N LEU A 251 20.79 -6.13 5.89
CA LEU A 251 19.46 -6.75 5.93
C LEU A 251 18.70 -6.42 7.22
N ILE A 252 19.35 -6.42 8.38
CA ILE A 252 18.74 -6.00 9.66
C ILE A 252 18.30 -4.54 9.58
N ALA A 253 19.20 -3.65 9.11
CA ALA A 253 18.88 -2.24 8.93
C ALA A 253 17.72 -2.05 7.94
N SER A 254 17.71 -2.80 6.83
CA SER A 254 16.61 -2.78 5.87
C SER A 254 15.28 -3.19 6.52
N GLY A 255 15.28 -4.18 7.42
CA GLY A 255 14.06 -4.57 8.13
C GLY A 255 13.55 -3.48 9.06
N ILE A 256 14.43 -2.83 9.82
CA ILE A 256 14.06 -1.70 10.69
C ILE A 256 13.47 -0.56 9.86
N PHE A 257 14.16 -0.14 8.79
CA PHE A 257 13.68 0.91 7.88
C PHE A 257 12.35 0.50 7.23
N GLY A 258 12.24 -0.74 6.78
CA GLY A 258 11.02 -1.29 6.18
C GLY A 258 9.83 -1.28 7.13
N GLY A 259 10.02 -1.64 8.40
CA GLY A 259 8.96 -1.59 9.41
C GLY A 259 8.49 -0.16 9.69
N ILE A 260 9.43 0.78 9.84
CA ILE A 260 9.13 2.20 10.04
C ILE A 260 8.39 2.77 8.82
N ALA A 261 8.92 2.55 7.61
CA ALA A 261 8.29 3.01 6.37
C ALA A 261 6.87 2.45 6.20
N GLN A 262 6.66 1.18 6.51
CA GLN A 262 5.36 0.53 6.41
C GLN A 262 4.35 1.10 7.41
N LEU A 263 4.77 1.47 8.63
CA LEU A 263 3.92 2.19 9.59
C LEU A 263 3.50 3.55 9.05
N PHE A 264 4.44 4.34 8.54
CA PHE A 264 4.17 5.67 7.97
C PHE A 264 3.23 5.59 6.75
N MET A 265 3.48 4.66 5.83
CA MET A 265 2.62 4.47 4.65
C MET A 265 1.21 4.05 5.05
N THR A 266 1.08 3.09 5.96
CA THR A 266 -0.25 2.60 6.39
C THR A 266 -0.99 3.68 7.19
N ALA A 267 -0.27 4.53 7.95
CA ALA A 267 -0.84 5.69 8.61
C ALA A 267 -1.27 6.79 7.60
N ALA A 268 -0.51 7.01 6.53
CA ALA A 268 -0.89 7.94 5.46
C ALA A 268 -2.22 7.53 4.81
N TYR A 269 -2.38 6.23 4.52
CA TYR A 269 -3.63 5.67 3.98
C TYR A 269 -4.79 5.70 4.96
N ARG A 270 -4.55 5.90 6.25
CA ARG A 270 -5.61 6.21 7.22
C ARG A 270 -6.07 7.65 7.02
N HIS A 271 -5.15 8.61 7.09
CA HIS A 271 -5.48 10.04 7.17
C HIS A 271 -5.99 10.71 5.89
N ALA A 272 -5.81 10.10 4.72
CA ALA A 272 -6.38 10.58 3.45
C ALA A 272 -6.66 9.44 2.46
N GLU A 273 -7.42 9.74 1.42
CA GLU A 273 -7.59 8.85 0.27
C GLU A 273 -6.26 8.59 -0.44
N ILE A 274 -6.10 7.39 -1.02
CA ILE A 274 -4.87 7.00 -1.74
C ILE A 274 -4.56 7.98 -2.88
N SER A 275 -5.58 8.48 -3.57
CA SER A 275 -5.47 9.47 -4.66
C SER A 275 -4.79 10.77 -4.24
N VAL A 276 -4.96 11.19 -2.97
CA VAL A 276 -4.37 12.43 -2.42
C VAL A 276 -2.87 12.26 -2.18
N VAL A 277 -2.45 11.09 -1.71
CA VAL A 277 -1.05 10.84 -1.36
C VAL A 277 -0.23 10.23 -2.51
N ALA A 278 -0.90 9.67 -3.53
CA ALA A 278 -0.27 9.03 -4.69
C ALA A 278 0.76 9.90 -5.43
N PRO A 279 0.56 11.22 -5.69
CA PRO A 279 1.55 12.03 -6.40
C PRO A 279 2.89 12.11 -5.68
N PHE A 280 2.87 12.06 -4.35
CA PHE A 280 4.06 12.18 -3.51
C PHE A 280 4.91 10.91 -3.55
N GLU A 281 4.34 9.80 -4.02
CA GLU A 281 5.09 8.59 -4.29
C GLU A 281 6.12 8.80 -5.40
N TYR A 282 5.90 9.70 -6.37
CA TYR A 282 6.87 9.99 -7.43
C TYR A 282 8.19 10.58 -6.92
N THR A 283 8.23 11.06 -5.66
CA THR A 283 9.47 11.50 -5.00
C THR A 283 10.51 10.38 -4.98
N SER A 284 10.10 9.09 -4.91
CA SER A 284 11.09 8.00 -4.94
C SER A 284 11.83 7.88 -6.27
N ILE A 285 11.30 8.33 -7.41
CA ILE A 285 12.05 8.31 -8.68
C ILE A 285 13.29 9.19 -8.56
N ILE A 286 13.11 10.42 -8.08
CA ILE A 286 14.22 11.38 -7.94
C ILE A 286 15.26 10.82 -6.97
N LEU A 287 14.83 10.30 -5.83
CA LEU A 287 15.72 9.69 -4.83
C LEU A 287 16.44 8.45 -5.39
N ALA A 288 15.73 7.60 -6.13
CA ALA A 288 16.29 6.40 -6.74
C ALA A 288 17.34 6.71 -7.81
N ILE A 289 17.14 7.76 -8.60
CA ILE A 289 18.13 8.23 -9.57
C ILE A 289 19.36 8.78 -8.86
N VAL A 290 19.17 9.66 -7.87
CA VAL A 290 20.28 10.26 -7.11
C VAL A 290 21.09 9.19 -6.37
N ILE A 291 20.42 8.27 -5.67
CA ILE A 291 21.10 7.20 -4.93
C ILE A 291 21.68 6.16 -5.89
N GLY A 292 20.96 5.82 -6.97
CA GLY A 292 21.45 4.97 -8.07
C GLY A 292 22.78 5.45 -8.60
N TYR A 293 22.86 6.74 -8.91
CA TYR A 293 24.08 7.37 -9.40
C TYR A 293 25.18 7.43 -8.33
N LEU A 294 24.89 7.92 -7.13
CA LEU A 294 25.91 8.18 -6.10
C LEU A 294 26.44 6.91 -5.42
N VAL A 295 25.61 5.89 -5.24
CA VAL A 295 25.94 4.68 -4.48
C VAL A 295 26.25 3.50 -5.41
N PHE A 296 25.51 3.36 -6.50
CA PHE A 296 25.63 2.21 -7.40
C PHE A 296 26.34 2.53 -8.72
N SER A 297 26.67 3.80 -8.98
CA SER A 297 27.18 4.26 -10.28
C SER A 297 26.26 3.89 -11.45
N ASP A 298 24.97 3.69 -11.17
CA ASP A 298 23.93 3.36 -12.15
C ASP A 298 23.46 4.68 -12.78
N LEU A 299 23.80 4.93 -14.05
CA LEU A 299 23.24 6.05 -14.80
C LEU A 299 21.85 5.67 -15.35
N PRO A 300 20.82 6.53 -15.14
CA PRO A 300 19.50 6.28 -15.66
C PRO A 300 19.53 6.28 -17.20
N GLY A 301 19.08 5.18 -17.81
CA GLY A 301 18.96 5.09 -19.26
C GLY A 301 17.91 6.05 -19.82
N ILE A 302 18.09 6.48 -21.08
CA ILE A 302 17.14 7.37 -21.76
C ILE A 302 15.72 6.78 -21.83
N HIS A 303 15.62 5.46 -21.98
CA HIS A 303 14.35 4.73 -22.00
C HIS A 303 13.63 4.82 -20.65
N MET A 304 14.35 4.64 -19.54
CA MET A 304 13.76 4.78 -18.21
C MET A 304 13.31 6.22 -17.96
N LEU A 305 14.11 7.22 -18.33
CA LEU A 305 13.72 8.63 -18.17
C LEU A 305 12.48 8.98 -19.01
N ALA A 306 12.48 8.63 -20.29
CA ALA A 306 11.37 8.92 -21.19
C ALA A 306 10.08 8.21 -20.76
N GLY A 307 10.15 6.90 -20.51
CA GLY A 307 8.98 6.14 -20.09
C GLY A 307 8.52 6.51 -18.67
N GLY A 308 9.45 6.81 -17.76
CA GLY A 308 9.15 7.32 -16.42
C GLY A 308 8.35 8.62 -16.45
N VAL A 309 8.74 9.58 -17.31
CA VAL A 309 7.98 10.82 -17.52
C VAL A 309 6.56 10.52 -18.00
N VAL A 310 6.40 9.58 -18.94
CA VAL A 310 5.07 9.18 -19.45
C VAL A 310 4.20 8.57 -18.34
N VAL A 311 4.76 7.65 -17.54
CA VAL A 311 4.04 7.01 -16.42
C VAL A 311 3.60 8.02 -15.37
N VAL A 312 4.52 8.92 -14.98
CA VAL A 312 4.24 9.98 -14.00
C VAL A 312 3.16 10.93 -14.54
N ALA A 313 3.28 11.36 -15.79
CA ALA A 313 2.30 12.26 -16.41
C ALA A 313 0.91 11.61 -16.48
N ALA A 314 0.82 10.33 -16.86
CA ALA A 314 -0.43 9.59 -16.90
C ALA A 314 -1.10 9.50 -15.51
N GLY A 315 -0.33 9.16 -14.48
CA GLY A 315 -0.86 9.08 -13.12
C GLY A 315 -1.28 10.45 -12.56
N LEU A 316 -0.47 11.50 -12.77
CA LEU A 316 -0.84 12.87 -12.41
C LEU A 316 -2.10 13.34 -13.14
N PHE A 317 -2.27 12.98 -14.41
CA PHE A 317 -3.47 13.31 -15.18
C PHE A 317 -4.74 12.64 -14.61
N ILE A 318 -4.66 11.37 -14.20
CA ILE A 318 -5.78 10.66 -13.55
C ILE A 318 -6.22 11.42 -12.30
N ILE A 319 -5.25 11.78 -11.45
CA ILE A 319 -5.49 12.47 -10.17
C ILE A 319 -6.07 13.87 -10.42
N PHE A 320 -5.51 14.60 -11.38
CA PHE A 320 -6.00 15.93 -11.77
C PHE A 320 -7.46 15.89 -12.23
N ARG A 321 -7.81 14.96 -13.12
CA ARG A 321 -9.18 14.82 -13.63
C ARG A 321 -10.16 14.38 -12.57
N GLU A 322 -9.76 13.47 -11.69
CA GLU A 322 -10.59 13.04 -10.56
C GLU A 322 -10.91 14.19 -9.61
N ARG A 323 -9.90 15.03 -9.30
CA ARG A 323 -10.10 16.23 -8.49
C ARG A 323 -11.07 17.22 -9.13
N GLN A 324 -10.93 17.49 -10.44
CA GLN A 324 -11.87 18.38 -11.16
C GLN A 324 -13.32 17.87 -11.06
N LEU A 325 -13.53 16.58 -11.30
CA LEU A 325 -14.87 15.98 -11.28
C LEU A 325 -15.46 15.92 -9.86
N GLY A 326 -14.62 15.75 -8.83
CA GLY A 326 -15.03 15.89 -7.43
C GLY A 326 -15.50 17.30 -7.08
N LEU A 327 -14.78 18.32 -7.56
CA LEU A 327 -15.16 19.73 -7.37
C LEU A 327 -16.46 20.08 -8.10
N GLU A 328 -16.65 19.57 -9.31
CA GLU A 328 -17.89 19.76 -10.09
C GLU A 328 -19.10 19.14 -9.38
N ARG A 329 -18.99 17.91 -8.87
CA ARG A 329 -20.04 17.25 -8.07
C ARG A 329 -20.37 18.02 -6.79
N ALA A 330 -19.35 18.52 -6.09
CA ALA A 330 -19.54 19.32 -4.89
C ALA A 330 -20.24 20.66 -5.19
N ARG A 331 -19.93 21.29 -6.34
CA ARG A 331 -20.63 22.49 -6.82
C ARG A 331 -22.08 22.18 -7.18
N ALA A 332 -22.34 21.10 -7.92
CA ALA A 332 -23.71 20.70 -8.29
C ALA A 332 -24.58 20.43 -7.05
N ARG A 333 -24.04 19.76 -6.03
CA ARG A 333 -24.75 19.50 -4.76
C ARG A 333 -25.08 20.77 -3.96
N LYS A 334 -24.31 21.85 -4.12
CA LYS A 334 -24.59 23.15 -3.47
C LYS A 334 -25.69 23.95 -4.18
N VAL A 335 -25.95 23.66 -5.46
CA VAL A 335 -26.92 24.40 -6.29
C VAL A 335 -28.31 23.77 -6.21
N THR A 336 -28.44 22.48 -5.88
CA THR A 336 -29.73 21.82 -5.64
C THR A 336 -30.17 22.04 -4.17
N PRO A 337 -31.22 22.84 -3.88
CA PRO A 337 -31.75 22.94 -2.52
C PRO A 337 -32.33 21.59 -2.07
N PRO A 338 -32.32 21.27 -0.76
CA PRO A 338 -32.95 20.05 -0.27
C PRO A 338 -34.42 20.08 -0.66
N GLN A 339 -34.86 19.07 -1.41
CA GLN A 339 -36.28 18.84 -1.63
C GLN A 339 -36.85 18.50 -0.25
N GLY A 340 -37.64 19.43 0.28
CA GLY A 340 -38.40 19.27 1.51
C GLY A 340 -39.50 18.23 1.35
#